data_AF-A0A351SIY5-F1
#
_entry.id   AF-A0A351SIY5-F1
#
_cell.length_a   1.000
_cell.length_b   1.000
_cell.length_c   1.000
_cell.angle_alpha   90.00
_cell.angle_beta   90.00
_cell.angle_gamma   90.00
#
_symmetry.space_group_name_H-M   'P 1'
#
loop_
_entity.id
_entity.type
_entity.pdbx_description
1 polymer ?
#
loop_
_entity_poly.entity_id
_entity_poly.type
_entity_poly.pdbx_seq_one_letter_code
_entity_poly.pdbx_strand_id
1 'polypeptide(L)'
;MVKPALLALADGSVFHGESIGAEGKSIGEVVFNTSMSGYQEILTDPSYARQIVTLTYPHIGNVGSNSDDEESRQVFCEGLVIRDLSLVASNFRSQVSLPDYLKENNVLAIAGIDTRRLTRLLREKGAQNGCLVAGDSIDEALALAEAKAFPGLKGMDLAKTVSTTEAYMWTQGRWCLESGQPEPQPAQNLPLHVVAYDFGVKKNILRILVDKGCRITVVPATTP
;
A
#
# COMPACT_ATOMS: atom_id res chain seq x y z
N MET A 1 13.77 11.98 17.74
CA MET A 1 12.72 12.90 18.21
C MET A 1 11.50 12.62 17.34
N VAL A 2 10.31 12.46 17.93
CA VAL A 2 9.09 12.20 17.14
C VAL A 2 8.72 13.47 16.40
N LYS A 3 8.55 13.38 15.08
CA LYS A 3 8.17 14.53 14.24
C LYS A 3 6.66 14.66 14.14
N PRO A 4 6.09 15.87 14.07
CA PRO A 4 4.66 16.02 13.91
C PRO A 4 4.21 15.59 12.50
N ALA A 5 2.95 15.14 12.42
CA ALA A 5 2.27 14.84 11.17
C ALA A 5 0.81 15.32 11.22
N LEU A 6 0.24 15.60 10.05
CA LEU A 6 -1.10 16.12 9.89
C LEU A 6 -1.78 15.49 8.67
N LEU A 7 -2.99 14.99 8.87
CA LEU A 7 -3.90 14.60 7.79
C LEU A 7 -5.04 15.62 7.72
N ALA A 8 -5.13 16.34 6.59
CA ALA A 8 -6.21 17.25 6.27
C ALA A 8 -7.13 16.64 5.22
N LEU A 9 -8.45 16.74 5.39
CA LEU A 9 -9.45 16.26 4.44
C LEU A 9 -10.14 17.40 3.70
N ALA A 10 -10.66 17.11 2.51
CA ALA A 10 -11.36 18.08 1.68
C ALA A 10 -12.57 18.73 2.38
N ASP A 11 -13.24 18.04 3.30
CA ASP A 11 -14.37 18.58 4.07
C ASP A 11 -13.97 19.56 5.19
N GLY A 12 -12.67 19.80 5.39
CA GLY A 12 -12.15 20.66 6.46
C GLY A 12 -11.75 19.91 7.74
N SER A 13 -11.97 18.60 7.83
CA SER A 13 -11.52 17.82 8.99
C SER A 13 -10.01 17.69 9.01
N VAL A 14 -9.43 17.82 10.21
CA VAL A 14 -7.97 17.73 10.43
C VAL A 14 -7.68 16.73 11.55
N PHE A 15 -6.63 15.95 11.36
CA PHE A 15 -6.13 14.96 12.32
C PHE A 15 -4.64 15.20 12.56
N HIS A 16 -4.29 15.49 13.81
CA HIS A 16 -2.92 15.71 14.27
C HIS A 16 -2.37 14.43 14.86
N GLY A 17 -1.13 14.11 14.52
CA GLY A 17 -0.47 12.90 14.97
C GLY A 17 1.04 12.98 14.83
N GLU A 18 1.65 11.81 14.75
CA GLU A 18 3.09 11.63 14.77
C GLU A 18 3.55 10.98 13.48
N SER A 19 4.62 11.48 12.88
CA SER A 19 5.22 10.86 11.70
C SER A 19 5.94 9.57 12.09
N ILE A 20 5.64 8.51 11.35
CA ILE A 20 6.29 7.19 11.49
C ILE A 20 6.99 6.74 10.21
N GLY A 21 6.96 7.55 9.15
CA GLY A 21 7.50 7.21 7.83
C GLY A 21 8.45 8.29 7.32
N ALA A 22 8.42 8.51 6.01
CA ALA A 22 9.13 9.60 5.35
C ALA A 22 8.53 10.98 5.70
N GLU A 23 9.29 12.03 5.40
CA GLU A 23 8.89 13.42 5.56
C GLU A 23 8.46 14.02 4.21
N GLY A 24 7.65 15.07 4.27
CA GLY A 24 7.19 15.81 3.10
C GLY A 24 5.68 15.98 3.06
N LYS A 25 5.12 15.85 1.86
CA LYS A 25 3.69 15.95 1.59
C LYS A 25 3.25 14.87 0.61
N SER A 26 2.09 14.28 0.86
CA SER A 26 1.44 13.31 0.00
C SER A 26 -0.05 13.61 -0.11
N ILE A 27 -0.65 13.35 -1.28
CA ILE A 27 -2.04 13.69 -1.59
C ILE A 27 -2.69 12.48 -2.27
N GLY A 28 -3.88 12.12 -1.82
CA GLY A 28 -4.63 11.02 -2.41
C GLY A 28 -6.05 10.91 -1.88
N GLU A 29 -6.79 9.94 -2.39
CA GLU A 29 -8.11 9.59 -1.85
C GLU A 29 -7.93 8.78 -0.55
N VAL A 30 -8.51 9.25 0.54
CA VAL A 30 -8.44 8.59 1.84
C VAL A 30 -9.51 7.51 1.91
N VAL A 31 -9.04 6.28 2.08
CA VAL A 31 -9.86 5.08 2.22
C VAL A 31 -9.60 4.42 3.57
N PHE A 32 -10.49 3.52 4.00
CA PHE A 32 -10.24 2.69 5.17
C PHE A 32 -10.29 1.20 4.82
N ASN A 33 -9.45 0.41 5.47
CA ASN A 33 -9.43 -1.04 5.37
C ASN A 33 -9.56 -1.68 6.76
N THR A 34 -10.46 -2.66 6.86
CA THR A 34 -10.83 -3.32 8.12
C THR A 34 -10.00 -4.57 8.44
N SER A 35 -9.01 -4.90 7.63
CA SER A 35 -8.08 -5.99 7.88
C SER A 35 -7.33 -5.78 9.20
N MET A 36 -7.28 -6.84 10.00
CA MET A 36 -6.54 -6.86 11.28
C MET A 36 -5.10 -7.37 11.12
N SER A 37 -4.77 -7.89 9.94
CA SER A 37 -3.46 -8.43 9.57
C SER A 37 -3.18 -8.11 8.10
N GLY A 38 -1.94 -8.34 7.66
CA GLY A 38 -1.56 -8.20 6.27
C GLY A 38 -1.38 -6.75 5.83
N TYR A 39 -0.86 -5.89 6.71
CA TYR A 39 -0.68 -4.47 6.38
C TYR A 39 0.39 -4.27 5.30
N GLN A 40 1.43 -5.10 5.23
CA GLN A 40 2.48 -4.96 4.23
C GLN A 40 1.96 -5.32 2.82
N GLU A 41 1.18 -6.40 2.73
CA GLU A 41 0.49 -6.84 1.52
C GLU A 41 -0.48 -5.76 1.03
N ILE A 42 -1.14 -5.04 1.95
CA ILE A 42 -1.99 -3.90 1.64
C ILE A 42 -1.17 -2.73 1.09
N LEU A 43 -0.08 -2.34 1.74
CA LEU A 43 0.76 -1.22 1.28
C LEU A 43 1.32 -1.47 -0.14
N THR A 44 1.68 -2.71 -0.42
CA THR A 44 2.27 -3.14 -1.70
C THR A 44 1.23 -3.57 -2.74
N ASP A 45 -0.07 -3.43 -2.48
CA ASP A 45 -1.10 -3.74 -3.46
C ASP A 45 -1.27 -2.56 -4.45
N PRO A 46 -1.05 -2.78 -5.77
CA PRO A 46 -1.18 -1.73 -6.79
C PRO A 46 -2.54 -1.04 -6.83
N SER A 47 -3.58 -1.69 -6.30
CA SER A 47 -4.95 -1.15 -6.23
C SER A 47 -5.04 0.11 -5.35
N TYR A 48 -4.08 0.33 -4.44
CA TYR A 48 -4.02 1.54 -3.61
C TYR A 48 -3.24 2.69 -4.24
N ALA A 49 -2.86 2.60 -5.51
CA ALA A 49 -2.27 3.73 -6.22
C ALA A 49 -3.16 4.99 -6.08
N ARG A 50 -2.54 6.13 -5.76
CA ARG A 50 -3.23 7.41 -5.48
C ARG A 50 -4.14 7.41 -4.24
N GLN A 51 -4.03 6.42 -3.36
CA GLN A 51 -4.84 6.32 -2.14
C GLN A 51 -4.00 6.44 -0.86
N ILE A 52 -4.55 7.12 0.14
CA ILE A 52 -4.04 7.15 1.50
C ILE A 52 -4.83 6.11 2.31
N VAL A 53 -4.14 5.09 2.82
CA VAL A 53 -4.77 3.94 3.46
C VAL A 53 -4.88 4.17 4.96
N THR A 54 -6.11 4.14 5.47
CA THR A 54 -6.40 4.12 6.91
C THR A 54 -6.68 2.70 7.39
N LEU A 55 -5.88 2.19 8.32
CA LEU A 55 -6.14 0.87 8.91
C LEU A 55 -6.98 1.02 10.18
N THR A 56 -8.07 0.24 10.26
CA THR A 56 -8.97 0.34 11.42
C THR A 56 -8.45 -0.42 12.64
N TYR A 57 -7.65 -1.46 12.43
CA TYR A 57 -7.03 -2.19 13.54
C TYR A 57 -5.99 -1.31 14.23
N PRO A 58 -6.02 -1.17 15.57
CA PRO A 58 -5.29 -0.09 16.23
C PRO A 58 -3.76 -0.26 16.20
N HIS A 59 -3.26 -1.49 16.36
CA HIS A 59 -1.82 -1.76 16.43
C HIS A 59 -1.31 -2.26 15.08
N ILE A 60 -0.57 -1.41 14.38
CA ILE A 60 0.04 -1.74 13.09
C ILE A 60 1.56 -1.85 13.27
N GLY A 61 2.21 -2.74 12.51
CA GLY A 61 3.66 -2.98 12.61
C GLY A 61 4.09 -4.07 13.59
N ASN A 62 3.14 -4.79 14.20
CA ASN A 62 3.40 -5.81 15.22
C ASN A 62 4.27 -6.98 14.73
N VAL A 63 4.29 -7.26 13.43
CA VAL A 63 5.09 -8.35 12.84
C VAL A 63 6.25 -7.87 11.97
N GLY A 64 6.55 -6.56 11.99
CA GLY A 64 7.57 -5.95 11.12
C GLY A 64 7.21 -6.08 9.64
N SER A 65 8.23 -6.22 8.80
CA SER A 65 8.07 -6.48 7.37
C SER A 65 9.11 -7.48 6.87
N ASN A 66 8.83 -8.11 5.73
CA ASN A 66 9.73 -9.04 5.05
C ASN A 66 9.47 -9.07 3.54
N SER A 67 10.44 -9.53 2.75
CA SER A 67 10.33 -9.56 1.28
C SER A 67 9.24 -10.47 0.72
N ASP A 68 8.83 -11.51 1.46
CA ASP A 68 7.88 -12.51 0.94
C ASP A 68 6.44 -11.97 0.89
N ASP A 69 6.11 -11.06 1.82
CA ASP A 69 4.79 -10.44 1.98
C ASP A 69 4.59 -9.20 1.09
N GLU A 70 5.51 -8.93 0.16
CA GLU A 70 5.32 -7.89 -0.86
C GLU A 70 4.49 -8.42 -2.03
N GLU A 71 3.33 -7.80 -2.28
CA GLU A 71 2.41 -8.19 -3.36
C GLU A 71 2.75 -7.58 -4.71
N SER A 72 3.73 -6.68 -4.77
CA SER A 72 4.20 -6.07 -6.02
C SER A 72 5.65 -5.60 -5.90
N ARG A 73 6.12 -4.77 -6.84
CA ARG A 73 7.51 -4.29 -6.91
C ARG A 73 7.84 -3.14 -5.96
N GLN A 74 6.83 -2.50 -5.36
CA GLN A 74 6.99 -1.32 -4.51
C GLN A 74 5.74 -1.11 -3.65
N VAL A 75 5.82 -0.20 -2.68
CA VAL A 75 4.63 0.35 -2.02
C VAL A 75 3.87 1.25 -3.01
N PHE A 76 2.55 1.05 -3.13
CA PHE A 76 1.72 1.78 -4.08
C PHE A 76 0.80 2.82 -3.44
N CYS A 77 0.47 2.67 -2.15
CA CYS A 77 -0.30 3.70 -1.46
C CYS A 77 0.48 5.00 -1.33
N GLU A 78 -0.23 6.12 -1.40
CA GLU A 78 0.32 7.47 -1.23
C GLU A 78 0.65 7.76 0.24
N GLY A 79 0.04 7.05 1.18
CA GLY A 79 0.38 7.17 2.58
C GLY A 79 -0.39 6.20 3.47
N LEU A 80 0.06 6.11 4.72
CA LEU A 80 -0.49 5.23 5.73
C LEU A 80 -1.00 6.02 6.95
N VAL A 81 -2.19 5.68 7.44
CA VAL A 81 -2.84 6.31 8.59
C VAL A 81 -3.21 5.23 9.61
N ILE A 82 -2.66 5.33 10.81
CA ILE A 82 -2.85 4.32 11.86
C ILE A 82 -3.16 4.97 13.22
N ARG A 83 -3.69 4.16 14.14
CA ARG A 83 -3.93 4.61 15.52
C ARG A 83 -2.65 4.55 16.34
N ASP A 84 -1.95 3.42 16.30
CA ASP A 84 -0.82 3.13 17.17
C ASP A 84 0.22 2.29 16.43
N LEU A 85 1.47 2.74 16.47
CA LEU A 85 2.60 1.99 15.96
C LEU A 85 3.11 1.07 17.07
N SER A 86 3.24 -0.22 16.78
CA SER A 86 3.83 -1.18 17.70
C SER A 86 5.26 -0.77 18.07
N LEU A 87 5.57 -0.71 19.38
CA LEU A 87 6.90 -0.33 19.87
C LEU A 87 8.01 -1.27 19.37
N VAL A 88 7.67 -2.55 19.18
CA VAL A 88 8.59 -3.59 18.72
C VAL A 88 7.86 -4.48 17.72
N ALA A 89 8.56 -4.85 16.64
CA ALA A 89 8.14 -5.93 15.76
C ALA A 89 8.51 -7.28 16.39
N SER A 90 7.52 -8.16 16.59
CA SER A 90 7.72 -9.46 17.23
C SER A 90 7.15 -10.58 16.37
N ASN A 91 7.94 -11.02 15.41
CA ASN A 91 7.64 -12.16 14.56
C ASN A 91 8.94 -12.77 14.04
N PHE A 92 9.03 -14.10 13.97
CA PHE A 92 10.23 -14.80 13.48
C PHE A 92 10.54 -14.50 12.00
N ARG A 93 9.54 -14.08 11.21
CA ARG A 93 9.69 -13.66 9.81
C ARG A 93 10.11 -12.20 9.67
N SER A 94 10.06 -11.40 10.74
CA SER A 94 10.37 -9.97 10.68
C SER A 94 11.83 -9.75 10.27
N GLN A 95 12.04 -8.96 9.21
CA GLN A 95 13.37 -8.57 8.73
C GLN A 95 13.64 -7.09 9.01
N VAL A 96 12.63 -6.23 8.81
CA VAL A 96 12.73 -4.77 8.99
C VAL A 96 11.55 -4.28 9.84
N SER A 97 11.75 -3.19 10.58
CA SER A 97 10.66 -2.55 11.32
C SER A 97 9.72 -1.80 10.36
N LEU A 98 8.43 -1.68 10.69
CA LEU A 98 7.51 -0.93 9.82
C LEU A 98 7.98 0.53 9.58
N PRO A 99 8.44 1.30 10.58
CA PRO A 99 8.95 2.66 10.34
C PRO A 99 10.13 2.74 9.40
N ASP A 100 11.07 1.79 9.51
CA ASP A 100 12.24 1.75 8.64
C ASP A 100 11.84 1.37 7.22
N TYR A 101 10.96 0.38 7.06
CA TYR A 101 10.39 -0.01 5.77
C TYR A 101 9.67 1.15 5.07
N LEU A 102 8.88 1.94 5.82
CA LEU A 102 8.20 3.12 5.28
C LEU A 102 9.19 4.18 4.82
N LYS A 103 10.26 4.43 5.58
CA LYS A 103 11.31 5.41 5.19
C LYS A 103 12.11 4.94 3.98
N GLU A 104 12.50 3.67 3.94
CA GLU A 104 13.22 3.05 2.82
C GLU A 104 12.42 3.13 1.53
N ASN A 105 11.09 2.99 1.61
CA ASN A 105 10.19 3.11 0.48
C ASN A 105 9.64 4.54 0.25
N ASN A 106 10.14 5.53 0.99
CA ASN A 106 9.72 6.94 0.92
C ASN A 106 8.21 7.17 1.08
N VAL A 107 7.58 6.43 2.00
CA VAL A 107 6.14 6.45 2.28
C VAL A 107 5.85 7.35 3.47
N LEU A 108 4.99 8.35 3.29
CA LEU A 108 4.51 9.17 4.39
C LEU A 108 3.50 8.40 5.23
N ALA A 109 3.62 8.51 6.55
CA ALA A 109 2.73 7.81 7.46
C ALA A 109 2.51 8.58 8.76
N ILE A 110 1.27 8.54 9.26
CA ILE A 110 0.84 9.19 10.50
C ILE A 110 0.25 8.17 11.48
N ALA A 111 0.74 8.21 12.72
CA ALA A 111 0.19 7.50 13.87
C ALA A 111 -0.42 8.45 14.89
N GLY A 112 -1.06 7.91 15.93
CA GLY A 112 -1.55 8.69 17.07
C GLY A 112 -2.90 9.36 16.84
N ILE A 113 -3.58 9.10 15.72
CA ILE A 113 -4.87 9.71 15.42
C ILE A 113 -6.06 8.83 15.81
N ASP A 114 -7.22 9.44 15.99
CA ASP A 114 -8.50 8.70 16.14
C ASP A 114 -8.95 8.15 14.77
N THR A 115 -8.39 7.00 14.38
CA THR A 115 -8.78 6.29 13.14
C THR A 115 -10.23 5.83 13.15
N ARG A 116 -10.86 5.70 14.33
CA ARG A 116 -12.29 5.37 14.45
C ARG A 116 -13.17 6.56 14.05
N ARG A 117 -12.81 7.78 14.49
CA ARG A 117 -13.46 9.02 14.02
C ARG A 117 -13.31 9.16 12.50
N LEU A 118 -12.10 8.97 11.97
CA LEU A 118 -11.84 9.04 10.53
C LEU A 118 -12.67 8.01 9.76
N THR A 119 -12.68 6.75 10.20
CA THR A 119 -13.45 5.68 9.55
C THR A 119 -14.95 6.00 9.51
N ARG A 120 -15.51 6.51 10.61
CA ARG A 120 -16.94 6.92 10.65
C ARG A 120 -17.22 8.05 9.68
N LEU A 121 -16.33 9.03 9.59
CA LEU A 121 -16.44 10.15 8.66
C LEU A 121 -16.48 9.67 7.21
N LEU A 122 -15.55 8.79 6.82
CA LEU A 122 -15.48 8.22 5.47
C LEU A 122 -16.68 7.32 5.16
N ARG A 123 -17.18 6.57 6.15
CA ARG A 123 -18.40 5.76 5.99
C ARG A 123 -19.65 6.63 5.77
N GLU A 124 -19.76 7.74 6.49
CA GLU A 124 -20.96 8.60 6.46
C GLU A 124 -20.96 9.57 5.28
N LYS A 125 -19.79 10.09 4.88
CA LYS A 125 -19.66 11.09 3.80
C LYS A 125 -19.10 10.52 2.50
N GLY A 126 -18.69 9.25 2.48
CA GLY A 126 -17.94 8.65 1.37
C GLY A 126 -16.44 8.93 1.45
N ALA A 127 -15.69 8.34 0.52
CA ALA A 127 -14.26 8.58 0.37
C ALA A 127 -13.99 10.09 0.16
N GLN A 128 -12.90 10.58 0.75
CA GLN A 128 -12.53 11.99 0.65
C GLN A 128 -11.09 12.13 0.22
N ASN A 129 -10.81 13.14 -0.59
CA ASN A 129 -9.45 13.55 -0.85
C ASN A 129 -8.79 14.05 0.44
N GLY A 130 -7.53 13.69 0.63
CA GLY A 130 -6.75 14.09 1.79
C GLY A 130 -5.33 14.45 1.42
N CYS A 131 -4.74 15.29 2.27
CA CYS A 131 -3.35 15.70 2.20
C CYS A 131 -2.68 15.30 3.52
N LEU A 132 -1.66 14.46 3.42
CA LEU A 132 -0.82 14.02 4.52
C LEU A 132 0.49 14.81 4.49
N VAL A 133 0.82 15.47 5.59
CA VAL A 133 2.06 16.24 5.76
C VAL A 133 2.81 15.73 6.97
N ALA A 134 4.13 15.55 6.84
CA ALA A 134 5.02 15.13 7.92
C ALA A 134 6.31 15.95 7.90
N GLY A 135 6.70 16.53 9.02
CA GLY A 135 7.91 17.35 9.12
C GLY A 135 7.79 18.47 10.17
N ASP A 136 8.86 19.24 10.36
CA ASP A 136 8.97 20.17 11.50
C ASP A 136 8.12 21.45 11.36
N SER A 137 7.61 21.76 10.16
CA SER A 137 6.80 22.95 9.89
C SER A 137 5.59 22.58 9.03
N ILE A 138 4.46 22.33 9.69
CA ILE A 138 3.20 21.96 9.04
C ILE A 138 2.33 23.20 8.88
N ASP A 139 1.96 23.50 7.64
CA ASP A 139 0.95 24.49 7.28
C ASP A 139 -0.40 23.78 7.04
N GLU A 140 -1.30 23.86 8.02
CA GLU A 140 -2.63 23.25 7.95
C GLU A 140 -3.48 23.87 6.82
N ALA A 141 -3.39 25.18 6.60
CA ALA A 141 -4.17 25.86 5.58
C ALA A 141 -3.76 25.41 4.18
N LEU A 142 -2.45 25.24 3.95
CA LEU A 142 -1.93 24.68 2.73
C LEU A 142 -2.36 23.22 2.55
N ALA A 143 -2.27 22.39 3.60
CA ALA A 143 -2.70 21.00 3.53
C ALA A 143 -4.19 20.86 3.15
N LEU A 144 -5.05 21.71 3.73
CA LEU A 144 -6.47 21.77 3.38
C LEU A 144 -6.72 22.24 1.94
N ALA A 145 -5.96 23.22 1.46
CA ALA A 145 -6.06 23.70 0.09
C ALA A 145 -5.69 22.60 -0.91
N GLU A 146 -4.62 21.85 -0.63
CA GLU A 146 -4.14 20.72 -1.45
C GLU A 146 -5.14 19.56 -1.46
N ALA A 147 -5.70 19.20 -0.29
CA ALA A 147 -6.74 18.17 -0.19
C ALA A 147 -7.97 18.50 -1.05
N LYS A 148 -8.37 19.79 -1.09
CA LYS A 148 -9.49 20.27 -1.92
C LYS A 148 -9.15 20.35 -3.40
N ALA A 149 -7.89 20.66 -3.74
CA ALA A 149 -7.43 20.80 -5.11
C ALA A 149 -7.24 19.45 -5.84
N PHE A 150 -7.11 18.34 -5.10
CA PHE A 150 -6.99 17.02 -5.71
C PHE A 150 -8.24 16.69 -6.53
N PRO A 151 -8.11 16.32 -7.82
CA PRO A 151 -9.25 16.08 -8.71
C PRO A 151 -10.04 14.80 -8.37
N GLY A 152 -9.53 13.95 -7.48
CA GLY A 152 -10.11 12.66 -7.12
C GLY A 152 -9.78 11.56 -8.15
N LEU A 153 -10.10 10.30 -7.82
CA LEU A 153 -9.76 9.16 -8.68
C LEU A 153 -10.70 8.96 -9.86
N LYS A 154 -11.89 9.56 -9.81
CA LYS A 154 -12.94 9.35 -10.82
C LYS A 154 -12.47 9.83 -12.20
N GLY A 155 -12.38 8.89 -13.14
CA GLY A 155 -11.94 9.17 -14.50
C GLY A 155 -10.41 9.12 -14.70
N MET A 156 -9.63 8.81 -13.66
CA MET A 156 -8.21 8.52 -13.81
C MET A 156 -8.02 7.07 -14.26
N ASP A 157 -7.34 6.90 -15.39
CA ASP A 157 -6.78 5.60 -15.75
C ASP A 157 -5.49 5.38 -14.95
N LEU A 158 -5.63 4.70 -13.82
CA LEU A 158 -4.50 4.31 -12.97
C LEU A 158 -3.84 3.02 -13.45
N ALA A 159 -4.54 2.18 -14.20
CA ALA A 159 -4.02 0.90 -14.66
C ALA A 159 -2.75 1.08 -15.51
N LYS A 160 -2.74 2.07 -16.40
CA LYS A 160 -1.53 2.42 -17.18
C LYS A 160 -0.36 2.92 -16.34
N THR A 161 -0.61 3.44 -15.13
CA THR A 161 0.43 3.99 -14.24
C THR A 161 1.09 2.91 -13.38
N VAL A 162 0.37 1.82 -13.11
CA VAL A 162 0.84 0.72 -12.27
C VAL A 162 1.33 -0.48 -13.08
N SER A 163 0.89 -0.61 -14.34
CA SER A 163 1.30 -1.64 -15.30
C SER A 163 2.81 -1.76 -15.46
N THR A 164 3.27 -2.96 -15.80
CA THR A 164 4.59 -3.21 -16.37
C THR A 164 4.79 -2.44 -17.68
N THR A 165 6.04 -2.09 -17.98
CA THR A 165 6.45 -1.42 -19.22
C THR A 165 6.75 -2.40 -20.34
N GLU A 166 7.25 -3.59 -19.99
CA GLU A 166 7.59 -4.65 -20.94
C GLU A 166 6.94 -5.97 -20.51
N ALA A 167 6.63 -6.82 -21.49
CA ALA A 167 6.11 -8.14 -21.21
C ALA A 167 7.19 -9.02 -20.57
N TYR A 168 6.81 -9.83 -19.59
CA TYR A 168 7.71 -10.74 -18.90
C TYR A 168 7.04 -12.09 -18.62
N MET A 169 7.87 -13.12 -18.37
CA MET A 169 7.37 -14.44 -18.00
C MET A 169 7.37 -14.62 -16.48
N TRP A 170 6.31 -15.22 -15.95
CA TRP A 170 6.19 -15.61 -14.55
C TRP A 170 5.96 -17.11 -14.42
N THR A 171 6.80 -17.77 -13.62
CA THR A 171 6.74 -19.21 -13.33
C THR A 171 6.99 -19.53 -11.85
N GLN A 172 6.89 -18.55 -10.95
CA GLN A 172 7.09 -18.74 -9.51
C GLN A 172 5.78 -19.06 -8.77
N GLY A 173 5.77 -20.12 -7.95
CA GLY A 173 4.61 -20.58 -7.18
C GLY A 173 4.41 -19.85 -5.85
N ARG A 174 3.45 -20.32 -5.04
CA ARG A 174 3.15 -19.70 -3.73
C ARG A 174 4.22 -20.01 -2.67
N TRP A 175 4.38 -19.07 -1.74
CA TRP A 175 5.11 -19.25 -0.50
C TRP A 175 4.47 -20.33 0.38
N CYS A 176 5.29 -21.10 1.10
CA CYS A 176 4.85 -21.98 2.18
C CYS A 176 5.75 -21.85 3.42
N LEU A 177 5.24 -22.26 4.58
CA LEU A 177 5.92 -22.09 5.86
C LEU A 177 7.20 -22.92 5.95
N GLU A 178 7.20 -24.11 5.35
CA GLU A 178 8.28 -25.09 5.46
C GLU A 178 9.49 -24.75 4.60
N SER A 179 9.27 -24.21 3.40
CA SER A 179 10.35 -23.92 2.43
C SER A 179 10.42 -22.47 1.96
N GLY A 180 9.57 -21.59 2.46
CA GLY A 180 9.52 -20.19 2.07
C GLY A 180 9.00 -20.00 0.64
N GLN A 181 9.49 -18.95 -0.02
CA GLN A 181 9.16 -18.64 -1.41
C GLN A 181 9.92 -19.60 -2.35
N PRO A 182 9.24 -20.44 -3.16
CA PRO A 182 9.92 -21.33 -4.08
C PRO A 182 10.62 -20.58 -5.21
N GLU A 183 11.67 -21.19 -5.77
CA GLU A 183 12.27 -20.77 -7.03
C GLU A 183 11.29 -20.88 -8.21
N PRO A 184 11.43 -20.06 -9.26
CA PRO A 184 10.65 -20.19 -10.48
C PRO A 184 10.80 -21.59 -11.12
N GLN A 185 9.68 -22.20 -11.50
CA GLN A 185 9.68 -23.51 -12.13
C GLN A 185 10.10 -23.42 -13.60
N PRO A 186 10.77 -24.44 -14.16
CA PRO A 186 11.00 -24.53 -15.60
C PRO A 186 9.68 -24.50 -16.37
N ALA A 187 9.57 -23.66 -17.40
CA ALA A 187 8.33 -23.46 -18.16
C ALA A 187 7.78 -24.77 -18.79
N GLN A 188 8.65 -25.72 -19.12
CA GLN A 188 8.28 -27.05 -19.64
C GLN A 188 7.50 -27.92 -18.63
N ASN A 189 7.60 -27.62 -17.34
CA ASN A 189 6.87 -28.32 -16.27
C ASN A 189 5.47 -27.71 -16.04
N LEU A 190 5.13 -26.62 -16.73
CA LEU A 190 3.87 -25.89 -16.60
C LEU A 190 3.05 -26.08 -17.90
N PRO A 191 2.08 -27.02 -17.93
CA PRO A 191 1.43 -27.45 -19.17
C PRO A 191 0.53 -26.39 -19.81
N LEU A 192 0.07 -25.39 -19.04
CA LEU A 192 -0.85 -24.35 -19.51
C LEU A 192 -0.10 -23.06 -19.78
N HIS A 193 -0.46 -22.33 -20.85
CA HIS A 193 0.06 -20.98 -21.12
C HIS A 193 -1.05 -19.96 -20.97
N VAL A 194 -0.88 -19.03 -20.03
CA VAL A 194 -1.81 -17.93 -19.78
C VAL A 194 -1.14 -16.61 -20.14
N VAL A 195 -1.87 -15.72 -20.81
CA VAL A 195 -1.47 -14.32 -20.97
C VAL A 195 -2.25 -13.49 -19.95
N ALA A 196 -1.54 -12.75 -19.11
CA ALA A 196 -2.13 -11.91 -18.06
C ALA A 196 -1.87 -10.44 -18.36
N TYR A 197 -2.93 -9.66 -18.55
CA TYR A 197 -2.82 -8.20 -18.65
C TYR A 197 -2.53 -7.60 -17.27
N ASP A 198 -1.46 -6.80 -17.19
CA ASP A 198 -1.08 -6.13 -15.97
C ASP A 198 -1.80 -4.78 -15.83
N PHE A 199 -2.92 -4.79 -15.12
CA PHE A 199 -3.60 -3.57 -14.68
C PHE A 199 -3.25 -3.19 -13.24
N GLY A 200 -2.08 -3.63 -12.75
CA GLY A 200 -1.74 -3.64 -11.33
C GLY A 200 -1.91 -5.03 -10.72
N VAL A 201 -1.41 -6.06 -11.42
CA VAL A 201 -1.55 -7.44 -10.97
C VAL A 201 -0.72 -7.67 -9.71
N LYS A 202 -1.32 -8.38 -8.74
CA LYS A 202 -0.64 -8.80 -7.52
C LYS A 202 0.15 -10.09 -7.75
N LYS A 203 1.35 -10.17 -7.18
CA LYS A 203 2.23 -11.35 -7.26
C LYS A 203 1.48 -12.63 -6.87
N ASN A 204 0.65 -12.61 -5.82
CA ASN A 204 -0.03 -13.83 -5.38
C ASN A 204 -1.06 -14.37 -6.37
N ILE A 205 -1.66 -13.54 -7.24
CA ILE A 205 -2.51 -14.02 -8.34
C ILE A 205 -1.68 -14.87 -9.29
N LEU A 206 -0.49 -14.39 -9.66
CA LEU A 206 0.42 -15.10 -10.55
C LEU A 206 0.93 -16.39 -9.90
N ARG A 207 1.28 -16.34 -8.60
CA ARG A 207 1.70 -17.50 -7.80
C ARG A 207 0.63 -18.60 -7.79
N ILE A 208 -0.64 -18.24 -7.57
CA ILE A 208 -1.77 -19.19 -7.58
C ILE A 208 -1.95 -19.84 -8.97
N LEU A 209 -1.77 -19.08 -10.04
CA LEU A 209 -1.87 -19.61 -11.41
C LEU A 209 -0.73 -20.60 -11.73
N VAL A 210 0.49 -20.31 -11.28
CA VAL A 210 1.62 -21.25 -11.42
C VAL A 210 1.37 -22.55 -10.68
N ASP A 211 0.86 -22.50 -9.45
CA ASP A 211 0.48 -23.69 -8.68
C ASP A 211 -0.59 -24.54 -9.38
N LYS A 212 -1.36 -23.94 -10.30
CA LYS A 212 -2.35 -24.62 -11.16
C LYS A 212 -1.76 -25.11 -12.49
N GLY A 213 -0.44 -25.04 -12.66
CA GLY A 213 0.26 -25.50 -13.85
C GLY A 213 0.36 -24.47 -14.99
N CYS A 214 0.20 -23.18 -14.70
CA CYS A 214 0.29 -22.12 -15.72
C CYS A 214 1.69 -21.51 -15.78
N ARG A 215 2.33 -21.52 -16.96
CA ARG A 215 3.35 -20.53 -17.30
C ARG A 215 2.64 -19.27 -17.79
N ILE A 216 3.03 -18.12 -17.27
CA ILE A 216 2.29 -16.88 -17.48
C ILE A 216 3.16 -15.90 -18.25
N THR A 217 2.62 -15.30 -19.31
CA THR A 217 3.21 -14.11 -19.93
C THR A 217 2.41 -12.91 -19.43
N VAL A 218 3.02 -12.11 -18.58
CA VAL A 218 2.44 -10.85 -18.11
C VAL A 218 2.74 -9.79 -19.16
N VAL A 219 1.73 -9.05 -19.59
CA VAL A 219 1.84 -8.05 -20.65
C VAL A 219 1.37 -6.67 -20.17
N PRO A 220 1.91 -5.58 -20.71
CA PRO A 220 1.44 -4.23 -20.40
C PRO A 220 -0.07 -4.07 -20.62
N ALA A 221 -0.69 -3.17 -19.85
CA ALA A 221 -2.10 -2.81 -19.96
C ALA A 221 -2.55 -2.41 -21.39
N THR A 222 -1.62 -1.89 -22.20
CA THR A 222 -1.86 -1.36 -23.54
C THR A 222 -1.47 -2.33 -24.67
N THR A 223 -1.20 -3.59 -24.35
CA THR A 223 -0.90 -4.61 -25.35
C THR A 223 -2.05 -4.75 -26.34
N PRO A 224 -1.80 -4.80 -27.67
CA PRO A 224 -2.84 -4.89 -28.71
C PRO A 224 -3.69 -6.16 -28.69
#